data_AF-A0A6F9A8R6-F1
#
_entry.id   AF-A0A6F9A8R6-F1
#
_cell.length_a   1.000
_cell.length_b   1.000
_cell.length_c   1.000
_cell.angle_alpha   90.00
_cell.angle_beta   90.00
_cell.angle_gamma   90.00
#
_symmetry.space_group_name_H-M   'P 1'
#
loop_
_entity.id
_entity.type
_entity.pdbx_description
1 polymer ?
#
loop_
_entity_poly.entity_id
_entity_poly.type
_entity_poly.pdbx_seq_one_letter_code
_entity_poly.pdbx_strand_id
1 'polypeptide(L)'
;MGYCGPFTFESGFCQRLKDYITTNLQWVRQQMEEHPHCPYWHQVLAGSGSANVLNHQLLPGNKDLLVSHDTWNIYQAMLRILKKYQFAYRVSPTDSDPIPGGTQAFSSYPGNPALWKFVQPTGAVMEWLRNIVANRLAATGKEWAEIFSKHNSGTYYEEVFNASGCRELVKQFGPWFSLDMNPRAQIFRRNQSHVTDMDSMVRLMRYNNFKEDPLSRCEGCDPPANGENTISARSDLNPANGTYPFGALKQRPHGGPDMKVTSYGLWREFGFLAASGP
;
A
#
# COMPACT_ATOMS: atom_id res chain seq x y z
N MET A 1 15.66 -19.52 -8.18
CA MET A 1 16.80 -18.88 -7.50
C MET A 1 16.27 -18.14 -6.29
N GLY A 2 16.60 -18.61 -5.09
CA GLY A 2 16.09 -18.03 -3.84
C GLY A 2 16.98 -16.88 -3.38
N TYR A 3 16.36 -15.79 -2.91
CA TYR A 3 17.05 -14.73 -2.18
C TYR A 3 17.76 -15.33 -0.96
N CYS A 4 19.10 -15.26 -0.94
CA CYS A 4 19.95 -15.95 0.04
C CYS A 4 19.65 -17.46 0.23
N GLY A 5 19.38 -18.16 -0.87
CA GLY A 5 19.31 -19.62 -0.89
C GLY A 5 20.69 -20.28 -0.72
N PRO A 6 20.73 -21.62 -0.56
CA PRO A 6 21.96 -22.37 -0.26
C PRO A 6 23.04 -22.33 -1.36
N PHE A 7 22.72 -21.80 -2.55
CA PHE A 7 23.60 -21.75 -3.71
C PHE A 7 23.73 -20.33 -4.28
N THR A 8 23.88 -19.31 -3.43
CA THR A 8 24.13 -17.93 -3.89
C THR A 8 25.61 -17.67 -4.15
N PHE A 9 25.92 -17.08 -5.30
CA PHE A 9 27.28 -16.65 -5.68
C PHE A 9 27.80 -15.47 -4.83
N GLU A 10 26.90 -14.71 -4.21
CA GLU A 10 27.24 -13.58 -3.33
C GLU A 10 27.14 -13.96 -1.85
N SER A 11 27.89 -14.98 -1.41
CA SER A 11 27.92 -15.43 -0.01
C SER A 11 28.27 -14.28 0.95
N GLY A 12 29.16 -13.38 0.54
CA GLY A 12 29.52 -12.18 1.30
C GLY A 12 28.40 -11.13 1.41
N PHE A 13 27.59 -10.94 0.37
CA PHE A 13 26.42 -10.03 0.45
C PHE A 13 25.34 -10.63 1.34
N CYS A 14 25.02 -11.92 1.18
CA CYS A 14 24.03 -12.58 2.04
C CYS A 14 24.47 -12.67 3.49
N GLN A 15 25.77 -12.84 3.76
CA GLN A 15 26.30 -12.79 5.12
C GLN A 15 26.25 -11.36 5.67
N ARG A 16 26.68 -10.34 4.90
CA ARG A 16 26.54 -8.93 5.30
C ARG A 16 25.08 -8.52 5.50
N LEU A 17 24.17 -9.05 4.71
CA LEU A 17 22.74 -8.78 4.84
C LEU A 17 22.17 -9.48 6.08
N LYS A 18 22.57 -10.74 6.34
CA LYS A 18 22.20 -11.45 7.57
C LYS A 18 22.74 -10.75 8.80
N ASP A 19 23.99 -10.30 8.77
CA ASP A 19 24.63 -9.57 9.86
C ASP A 19 23.99 -8.20 10.01
N TYR A 20 23.76 -7.47 8.92
CA TYR A 20 23.03 -6.21 8.93
C TYR A 20 21.62 -6.36 9.49
N ILE A 21 20.85 -7.35 9.05
CA ILE A 21 19.51 -7.63 9.59
C ILE A 21 19.60 -7.99 11.08
N THR A 22 20.53 -8.84 11.48
CA THR A 22 20.66 -9.30 12.87
C THR A 22 21.09 -8.15 13.79
N THR A 23 22.13 -7.41 13.40
CA THR A 23 22.64 -6.23 14.13
C THR A 23 21.62 -5.11 14.14
N ASN A 24 20.94 -4.84 13.03
CA ASN A 24 19.87 -3.85 12.97
C ASN A 24 18.69 -4.25 13.85
N LEU A 25 18.29 -5.52 13.89
CA LEU A 25 17.22 -5.99 14.76
C LEU A 25 17.62 -5.94 16.25
N GLN A 26 18.88 -6.23 16.58
CA GLN A 26 19.40 -6.10 17.94
C GLN A 26 19.49 -4.64 18.37
N TRP A 27 19.97 -3.75 17.50
CA TRP A 27 20.02 -2.32 17.75
C TRP A 27 18.61 -1.72 17.85
N VAL A 28 17.68 -2.06 16.96
CA VAL A 28 16.27 -1.65 17.06
C VAL A 28 15.66 -2.13 18.37
N ARG A 29 15.93 -3.37 18.80
CA ARG A 29 15.48 -3.88 20.11
C ARG A 29 16.07 -3.06 21.26
N GLN A 30 17.36 -2.74 21.23
CA GLN A 30 18.00 -1.89 22.23
C GLN A 30 17.38 -0.49 22.28
N GLN A 31 17.11 0.12 21.11
CA GLN A 31 16.47 1.42 21.01
C GLN A 31 15.00 1.39 21.49
N MET A 32 14.30 0.26 21.36
CA MET A 32 12.98 0.04 21.94
C MET A 32 13.01 -0.11 23.47
N GLU A 33 14.07 -0.69 24.03
CA GLU A 33 14.27 -0.86 25.48
C GLU A 33 14.69 0.45 26.16
N GLU A 34 15.56 1.23 25.52
CA GLU A 34 16.03 2.54 26.01
C GLU A 34 14.98 3.64 25.86
N HIS A 35 14.04 3.48 24.92
CA HIS A 35 12.99 4.46 24.64
C HIS A 35 11.58 3.84 24.58
N PRO A 36 11.07 3.28 25.70
CA PRO A 36 9.83 2.49 25.75
C PRO A 36 8.55 3.27 25.42
N HIS A 37 8.63 4.61 25.37
CA HIS A 37 7.53 5.50 25.00
C HIS A 37 7.74 6.21 23.65
N CYS A 38 8.80 5.87 22.91
CA CYS A 38 9.10 6.48 21.63
C CYS A 38 8.27 5.80 20.52
N PRO A 39 7.30 6.50 19.90
CA PRO A 39 6.46 5.93 18.86
C PRO A 39 7.26 5.52 17.63
N TYR A 40 8.40 6.16 17.35
CA TYR A 40 9.26 5.87 16.21
C TYR A 40 9.90 4.47 16.29
N TRP A 41 10.50 4.08 17.43
CA TRP A 41 11.14 2.77 17.59
C TRP A 41 10.15 1.60 17.59
N HIS A 42 8.89 1.86 17.92
CA HIS A 42 7.81 0.89 17.74
C HIS A 42 7.49 0.59 16.26
N GLN A 43 7.89 1.47 15.33
CA GLN A 43 7.44 1.47 13.92
C GLN A 43 8.53 1.06 12.90
N VAL A 44 9.81 1.05 13.29
CA VAL A 44 10.95 0.78 12.38
C VAL A 44 10.91 -0.62 11.73
N LEU A 45 10.07 -1.55 12.21
CA LEU A 45 9.93 -2.91 11.68
C LEU A 45 9.03 -3.06 10.42
N ALA A 46 8.39 -1.99 9.90
CA ALA A 46 7.29 -2.14 8.93
C ALA A 46 7.46 -1.52 7.52
N GLY A 47 8.56 -0.84 7.18
CA GLY A 47 8.61 -0.02 5.96
C GLY A 47 9.34 -0.60 4.75
N SER A 48 8.62 -1.26 3.83
CA SER A 48 8.93 -1.15 2.39
C SER A 48 7.79 -0.39 1.74
N GLY A 49 8.07 0.78 1.15
CA GLY A 49 7.06 1.72 0.66
C GLY A 49 6.26 1.16 -0.51
N SER A 50 5.20 0.41 -0.21
CA SER A 50 4.12 0.10 -1.16
C SER A 50 3.12 1.24 -1.08
N ALA A 51 3.05 2.08 -2.11
CA ALA A 51 2.06 3.14 -2.18
C ALA A 51 0.74 2.52 -2.70
N ASN A 52 -0.34 2.65 -1.94
CA ASN A 52 -1.68 2.28 -2.38
C ASN A 52 -2.48 3.56 -2.61
N VAL A 53 -3.22 3.64 -3.72
CA VAL A 53 -4.06 4.79 -4.02
C VAL A 53 -5.51 4.38 -3.90
N LEU A 54 -6.23 4.96 -2.94
CA LEU A 54 -7.66 4.77 -2.73
C LEU A 54 -8.41 6.04 -3.11
N ASN A 55 -9.46 5.91 -3.91
CA ASN A 55 -10.36 6.99 -4.30
C ASN A 55 -11.81 6.59 -4.03
N HIS A 56 -12.59 7.48 -3.42
CA HIS A 56 -14.04 7.36 -3.28
C HIS A 56 -14.70 8.57 -3.94
N GLN A 57 -15.60 8.34 -4.88
CA GLN A 57 -16.29 9.41 -5.61
C GLN A 57 -17.80 9.24 -5.51
N LEU A 58 -18.46 10.26 -4.97
CA LEU A 58 -19.91 10.39 -5.08
C LEU A 58 -20.24 11.01 -6.45
N LEU A 59 -21.03 10.29 -7.26
CA LEU A 59 -21.39 10.76 -8.59
C LEU A 59 -22.39 11.93 -8.52
N PRO A 60 -22.41 12.83 -9.52
CA PRO A 60 -23.32 13.97 -9.55
C PRO A 60 -24.78 13.56 -9.33
N GLY A 61 -25.45 14.25 -8.39
CA GLY A 61 -26.84 13.94 -8.02
C GLY A 61 -27.00 12.69 -7.17
N ASN A 62 -25.94 12.24 -6.48
CA ASN A 62 -25.93 11.09 -5.57
C ASN A 62 -26.38 9.79 -6.25
N LYS A 63 -26.12 9.66 -7.55
CA LYS A 63 -26.58 8.52 -8.37
C LYS A 63 -25.90 7.21 -8.00
N ASP A 64 -24.64 7.28 -7.59
CA ASP A 64 -23.83 6.13 -7.18
C ASP A 64 -22.63 6.58 -6.35
N LEU A 65 -22.00 5.64 -5.65
CA LEU A 65 -20.73 5.79 -4.96
C LEU A 65 -19.71 4.84 -5.58
N LEU A 66 -18.68 5.39 -6.20
CA LEU A 66 -17.58 4.62 -6.75
C LEU A 66 -16.44 4.52 -5.74
N VAL A 67 -15.87 3.34 -5.57
CA VAL A 67 -14.67 3.11 -4.75
C VAL A 67 -13.64 2.40 -5.60
N SER A 68 -12.45 3.00 -5.72
CA SER A 68 -11.38 2.51 -6.59
C SER A 68 -10.04 2.45 -5.88
N HIS A 69 -9.23 1.46 -6.26
CA HIS A 69 -7.91 1.21 -5.74
C HIS A 69 -6.90 0.91 -6.87
N ASP A 70 -5.76 1.61 -6.89
CA ASP A 70 -4.59 1.33 -7.74
C ASP A 70 -3.43 0.91 -6.81
N THR A 71 -2.96 -0.33 -6.97
CA THR A 71 -1.83 -0.86 -6.18
C THR A 71 -0.54 -0.44 -6.86
N TRP A 72 0.45 0.07 -6.11
CA TRP A 72 1.83 0.14 -6.60
C TRP A 72 2.67 -1.01 -6.06
N ASN A 73 3.39 -1.69 -6.96
CA ASN A 73 4.23 -2.81 -6.60
C ASN A 73 5.35 -3.02 -7.64
N ILE A 74 6.28 -3.92 -7.33
CA ILE A 74 7.26 -4.40 -8.30
C ILE A 74 6.57 -5.20 -9.41
N TYR A 75 7.04 -5.05 -10.65
CA TYR A 75 6.45 -5.72 -11.81
C TYR A 75 6.61 -7.25 -11.78
N GLN A 76 7.57 -7.76 -11.02
CA GLN A 76 7.72 -9.20 -10.79
C GLN A 76 6.57 -9.80 -9.98
N ALA A 77 5.78 -8.99 -9.28
CA ALA A 77 4.60 -9.42 -8.54
C ALA A 77 3.32 -9.45 -9.41
N MET A 78 3.41 -9.25 -10.74
CA MET A 78 2.23 -9.15 -11.62
C MET A 78 1.54 -10.49 -11.95
N LEU A 79 1.85 -11.58 -11.24
CA LEU A 79 0.99 -12.76 -11.25
C LEU A 79 -0.21 -12.50 -10.34
N ARG A 80 -1.38 -12.27 -10.94
CA ARG A 80 -2.59 -11.83 -10.25
C ARG A 80 -3.66 -12.92 -10.26
N ILE A 81 -4.37 -13.05 -9.14
CA ILE A 81 -5.52 -13.93 -9.01
C ILE A 81 -6.65 -13.13 -8.35
N LEU A 82 -7.78 -12.99 -9.04
CA LEU A 82 -9.00 -12.51 -8.43
C LEU A 82 -9.65 -13.67 -7.68
N LYS A 83 -9.93 -13.49 -6.39
CA LYS A 83 -10.46 -14.55 -5.53
C LYS A 83 -11.84 -14.16 -5.04
N LYS A 84 -12.78 -15.10 -5.15
CA LYS A 84 -14.08 -15.05 -4.48
C LYS A 84 -14.15 -16.21 -3.52
N TYR A 85 -14.25 -15.92 -2.24
CA TYR A 85 -14.38 -16.92 -1.19
C TYR A 85 -15.79 -16.88 -0.62
N GLN A 86 -16.33 -18.07 -0.36
CA GLN A 86 -17.59 -18.28 0.35
C GLN A 86 -17.30 -19.23 1.50
N PHE A 87 -17.33 -18.70 2.71
CA PHE A 87 -17.03 -19.38 3.95
C PHE A 87 -18.32 -19.69 4.70
N ALA A 88 -18.44 -20.92 5.20
CA ALA A 88 -19.50 -21.33 6.12
C ALA A 88 -19.04 -21.20 7.60
N TYR A 89 -18.29 -20.15 7.91
CA TYR A 89 -17.76 -19.92 9.25
C TYR A 89 -18.79 -19.27 10.18
N ARG A 90 -18.59 -19.46 11.48
CA ARG A 90 -19.43 -18.90 12.55
C ARG A 90 -18.62 -17.92 13.40
N VAL A 91 -19.32 -17.03 14.10
CA VAL A 91 -18.71 -16.00 14.95
C VAL A 91 -17.88 -16.63 16.07
N SER A 92 -18.39 -17.69 16.69
CA SER A 92 -17.68 -18.50 17.68
C SER A 92 -18.02 -19.99 17.54
N PRO A 93 -17.26 -20.91 18.18
CA PRO A 93 -17.56 -22.34 18.15
C PRO A 93 -18.93 -22.72 18.71
N THR A 94 -19.50 -21.88 19.58
CA THR A 94 -20.78 -22.11 20.25
C THR A 94 -21.95 -21.40 19.61
N ASP A 95 -21.70 -20.38 18.78
CA ASP A 95 -22.75 -19.65 18.10
C ASP A 95 -23.34 -20.45 16.93
N SER A 96 -24.63 -20.22 16.65
CA SER A 96 -25.29 -20.66 15.43
C SER A 96 -25.07 -19.71 14.26
N ASP A 97 -24.76 -18.45 14.56
CA ASP A 97 -24.81 -17.37 13.59
C ASP A 97 -23.59 -17.39 12.64
N PRO A 98 -23.81 -17.26 11.32
CA PRO A 98 -22.72 -17.15 10.37
C PRO A 98 -21.98 -15.82 10.55
N ILE A 99 -20.70 -15.80 10.17
CA ILE A 99 -19.94 -14.55 10.16
C ILE A 99 -20.54 -13.54 9.15
N PRO A 100 -20.56 -12.23 9.45
CA PRO A 100 -21.02 -11.21 8.52
C PRO A 100 -20.26 -11.22 7.18
N GLY A 101 -18.94 -11.39 7.23
CA GLY A 101 -18.06 -11.45 6.06
C GLY A 101 -17.96 -12.85 5.43
N GLY A 102 -19.06 -13.61 5.40
CA GLY A 102 -19.08 -14.99 4.88
C GLY A 102 -18.73 -15.08 3.39
N THR A 103 -19.05 -14.06 2.59
CA THR A 103 -18.61 -13.98 1.18
C THR A 103 -17.70 -12.77 1.00
N GLN A 104 -16.58 -12.97 0.30
CA GLN A 104 -15.59 -11.92 0.06
C GLN A 104 -15.02 -12.05 -1.36
N ALA A 105 -14.88 -10.94 -2.07
CA ALA A 105 -14.22 -10.88 -3.36
C ALA A 105 -13.09 -9.83 -3.34
N PHE A 106 -11.89 -10.21 -3.77
CA PHE A 106 -10.72 -9.35 -3.65
C PHE A 106 -9.63 -9.70 -4.69
N SER A 107 -8.80 -8.71 -5.03
CA SER A 107 -7.59 -8.91 -5.84
C SER A 107 -6.46 -9.47 -4.99
N SER A 108 -5.77 -10.51 -5.47
CA SER A 108 -4.73 -11.21 -4.71
C SER A 108 -3.57 -11.66 -5.59
N TYR A 109 -2.65 -12.42 -5.00
CA TYR A 109 -1.46 -13.02 -5.60
C TYR A 109 -1.44 -14.54 -5.33
N PRO A 110 -0.67 -15.33 -6.09
CA PRO A 110 -0.34 -16.71 -5.73
C PRO A 110 0.37 -16.76 -4.37
N GLY A 111 -0.12 -17.61 -3.44
CA GLY A 111 0.51 -17.76 -2.13
C GLY A 111 1.79 -18.59 -2.21
N ASN A 112 2.83 -18.20 -1.45
CA ASN A 112 4.05 -18.99 -1.31
C ASN A 112 4.19 -19.54 0.13
N PRO A 113 3.93 -20.84 0.36
CA PRO A 113 4.05 -21.47 1.68
C PRO A 113 5.44 -21.38 2.32
N ALA A 114 6.50 -21.17 1.53
CA ALA A 114 7.88 -21.15 2.02
C ALA A 114 8.24 -19.88 2.80
N LEU A 115 7.40 -18.84 2.76
CA LEU A 115 7.63 -17.55 3.42
C LEU A 115 7.14 -17.51 4.89
N TRP A 116 6.36 -18.51 5.32
CA TRP A 116 5.77 -18.56 6.67
C TRP A 116 6.77 -18.81 7.80
N LYS A 117 7.99 -19.25 7.48
CA LYS A 117 9.05 -19.57 8.45
C LYS A 117 9.77 -18.36 9.06
N PHE A 118 9.46 -17.15 8.61
CA PHE A 118 10.13 -15.91 9.05
C PHE A 118 9.29 -15.05 10.00
N VAL A 119 8.17 -15.60 10.48
CA VAL A 119 7.22 -14.91 11.36
C VAL A 119 7.54 -15.26 12.82
N GLN A 120 7.73 -14.24 13.67
CA GLN A 120 7.96 -14.43 15.10
C GLN A 120 6.65 -14.83 15.83
N PRO A 121 6.70 -15.68 16.87
CA PRO A 121 5.51 -16.37 17.39
C PRO A 121 4.69 -15.61 18.46
N THR A 122 5.17 -14.51 19.06
CA THR A 122 4.49 -13.94 20.25
C THR A 122 4.47 -12.41 20.30
N GLY A 123 3.36 -11.86 20.81
CA GLY A 123 3.23 -10.44 21.22
C GLY A 123 2.58 -9.49 20.21
N ALA A 124 2.44 -9.87 18.93
CA ALA A 124 1.77 -9.06 17.91
C ALA A 124 1.09 -9.95 16.87
N VAL A 125 -0.12 -9.58 16.44
CA VAL A 125 -0.81 -10.23 15.33
C VAL A 125 -0.44 -9.50 14.04
N MET A 126 0.13 -10.23 13.08
CA MET A 126 0.49 -9.68 11.78
C MET A 126 -0.69 -8.96 11.11
N GLU A 127 -0.40 -7.89 10.38
CA GLU A 127 -1.42 -7.07 9.70
C GLU A 127 -2.38 -7.91 8.85
N TRP A 128 -1.87 -8.85 8.07
CA TRP A 128 -2.71 -9.68 7.19
C TRP A 128 -3.71 -10.55 7.96
N LEU A 129 -3.34 -11.02 9.16
CA LEU A 129 -4.26 -11.77 10.04
C LEU A 129 -5.31 -10.85 10.64
N ARG A 130 -4.92 -9.66 11.10
CA ARG A 130 -5.86 -8.64 11.62
C ARG A 130 -6.85 -8.19 10.55
N ASN A 131 -6.38 -8.00 9.32
CA ASN A 131 -7.21 -7.65 8.17
C ASN A 131 -8.23 -8.76 7.84
N ILE A 132 -7.80 -10.04 7.79
CA ILE A 132 -8.71 -11.18 7.57
C ILE A 132 -9.77 -11.27 8.66
N VAL A 133 -9.39 -11.10 9.93
CA VAL A 133 -10.32 -11.16 11.06
C VAL A 133 -11.32 -10.01 11.01
N ALA A 134 -10.86 -8.78 10.78
CA ALA A 134 -11.73 -7.60 10.65
C ALA A 134 -12.73 -7.76 9.49
N ASN A 135 -12.29 -8.21 8.31
CA ASN A 135 -13.18 -8.44 7.15
C ASN A 135 -14.22 -9.53 7.37
N ARG A 136 -13.96 -10.49 8.28
CA ARG A 136 -14.89 -11.58 8.58
C ARG A 136 -15.94 -11.17 9.62
N LEU A 137 -15.53 -10.43 10.65
CA LEU A 137 -16.35 -10.19 11.83
C LEU A 137 -17.12 -8.87 11.81
N ALA A 138 -16.66 -7.86 11.07
CA ALA A 138 -17.29 -6.56 11.06
C ALA A 138 -18.55 -6.52 10.16
N ALA A 139 -19.63 -5.92 10.65
CA ALA A 139 -20.81 -5.55 9.87
C ALA A 139 -20.81 -4.06 9.49
N THR A 140 -20.09 -3.22 10.24
CA THR A 140 -19.97 -1.77 9.97
C THR A 140 -18.52 -1.30 9.87
N GLY A 141 -18.31 -0.12 9.26
CA GLY A 141 -16.97 0.50 9.18
C GLY A 141 -16.39 0.84 10.56
N LYS A 142 -17.23 1.22 11.53
CA LYS A 142 -16.82 1.47 12.91
C LYS A 142 -16.33 0.20 13.59
N GLU A 143 -17.09 -0.89 13.50
CA GLU A 143 -16.69 -2.20 14.02
C GLU A 143 -15.41 -2.70 13.35
N TRP A 144 -15.27 -2.50 12.04
CA TRP A 144 -14.05 -2.87 11.32
C TRP A 144 -12.84 -2.16 11.89
N ALA A 145 -12.93 -0.84 12.10
CA ALA A 145 -11.85 -0.05 12.69
C ALA A 145 -11.53 -0.49 14.13
N GLU A 146 -12.55 -0.76 14.94
CA GLU A 146 -12.40 -1.27 16.31
C GLU A 146 -11.77 -2.66 16.36
N ILE A 147 -12.14 -3.57 15.45
CA ILE A 147 -11.57 -4.93 15.39
C ILE A 147 -10.14 -4.88 14.84
N PHE A 148 -9.90 -4.11 13.78
CA PHE A 148 -8.58 -4.00 13.15
C PHE A 148 -7.54 -3.31 14.05
N SER A 149 -7.99 -2.37 14.89
CA SER A 149 -7.18 -1.69 15.90
C SER A 149 -6.93 -2.51 17.17
N LYS A 150 -7.59 -3.66 17.36
CA LYS A 150 -7.18 -4.58 18.43
C LYS A 150 -5.82 -5.17 18.09
N HIS A 151 -4.88 -5.07 19.05
CA HIS A 151 -3.48 -5.42 18.82
C HIS A 151 -2.88 -4.66 17.63
N ASN A 152 -3.24 -3.38 17.49
CA ASN A 152 -2.82 -2.48 16.42
C ASN A 152 -1.29 -2.45 16.29
N SER A 153 -0.80 -2.50 15.05
CA SER A 153 0.60 -2.22 14.74
C SER A 153 0.89 -0.71 14.53
N GLY A 154 -0.13 0.15 14.63
CA GLY A 154 -0.01 1.60 14.75
C GLY A 154 -0.13 2.40 13.45
N THR A 155 -1.32 2.46 12.83
CA THR A 155 -1.55 3.31 11.64
C THR A 155 -2.59 4.42 11.86
N TYR A 156 -2.22 5.61 11.35
CA TYR A 156 -3.07 6.73 10.89
C TYR A 156 -3.68 7.71 11.91
N TYR A 157 -2.93 8.78 12.24
CA TYR A 157 -3.42 10.07 12.78
C TYR A 157 -2.41 11.21 12.49
N GLU A 158 -2.82 12.49 12.61
CA GLU A 158 -1.91 13.66 12.51
C GLU A 158 -0.74 13.57 13.51
N GLU A 159 -1.02 13.05 14.70
CA GLU A 159 -0.02 12.73 15.72
C GLU A 159 1.03 11.73 15.22
N VAL A 160 0.63 10.75 14.38
CA VAL A 160 1.54 9.78 13.76
C VAL A 160 2.41 10.45 12.70
N PHE A 161 1.86 11.34 11.87
CA PHE A 161 2.65 12.12 10.90
C PHE A 161 3.73 12.97 11.58
N ASN A 162 3.39 13.57 12.72
CA ASN A 162 4.32 14.34 13.53
C ASN A 162 5.37 13.43 14.21
N ALA A 163 4.96 12.26 14.69
CA ALA A 163 5.84 11.31 15.38
C ALA A 163 6.72 10.47 14.42
N SER A 164 6.35 10.36 13.14
CA SER A 164 7.06 9.53 12.15
C SER A 164 8.22 10.23 11.43
N GLY A 165 8.54 11.47 11.81
CA GLY A 165 9.63 12.24 11.20
C GLY A 165 9.32 12.79 9.80
N CYS A 166 8.05 12.79 9.38
CA CYS A 166 7.67 13.28 8.05
C CYS A 166 7.84 14.81 7.93
N ARG A 167 7.79 15.56 9.04
CA ARG A 167 8.06 17.01 9.06
C ARG A 167 9.49 17.33 8.64
N GLU A 168 10.45 16.53 9.09
CA GLU A 168 11.87 16.66 8.76
C GLU A 168 12.10 16.37 7.28
N LEU A 169 11.42 15.35 6.73
CA LEU A 169 11.46 15.05 5.30
C LEU A 169 10.84 16.16 4.45
N VAL A 170 9.75 16.80 4.90
CA VAL A 170 9.18 17.97 4.21
C VAL A 170 10.17 19.14 4.22
N LYS A 171 10.89 19.37 5.32
CA LYS A 171 11.93 20.42 5.38
C LYS A 171 13.11 20.11 4.45
N GLN A 172 13.49 18.83 4.33
CA GLN A 172 14.67 18.41 3.57
C GLN A 172 14.41 18.23 2.06
N PHE A 173 13.26 17.67 1.70
CA PHE A 173 12.93 17.26 0.33
C PHE A 173 11.68 17.94 -0.23
N GLY A 174 11.11 18.90 0.51
CA GLY A 174 10.01 19.73 0.06
C GLY A 174 8.63 19.04 0.11
N PRO A 175 7.66 19.54 -0.67
CA PRO A 175 6.25 19.18 -0.53
C PRO A 175 5.92 17.75 -0.97
N TRP A 176 6.88 17.00 -1.51
CA TRP A 176 6.69 15.60 -1.90
C TRP A 176 6.27 14.71 -0.72
N PHE A 177 6.75 15.02 0.49
CA PHE A 177 6.40 14.31 1.73
C PHE A 177 5.23 14.95 2.49
N SER A 178 4.66 16.05 1.98
CA SER A 178 3.48 16.67 2.59
C SER A 178 2.22 15.86 2.26
N LEU A 179 1.29 15.81 3.21
CA LEU A 179 0.03 15.11 3.07
C LEU A 179 -0.84 15.67 1.92
N ASP A 180 -0.86 16.99 1.78
CA ASP A 180 -1.81 17.73 0.95
C ASP A 180 -1.16 18.38 -0.28
N MET A 181 0.16 18.57 -0.27
CA MET A 181 0.93 19.22 -1.33
C MET A 181 1.79 18.25 -2.14
N ASN A 182 1.77 16.95 -1.86
CA ASN A 182 2.42 15.99 -2.75
C ASN A 182 1.74 15.95 -4.13
N PRO A 183 2.46 15.54 -5.19
CA PRO A 183 1.93 15.48 -6.56
C PRO A 183 0.57 14.78 -6.71
N ARG A 184 0.38 13.64 -6.02
CA ARG A 184 -0.87 12.86 -6.11
C ARG A 184 -2.04 13.60 -5.48
N ALA A 185 -1.86 14.17 -4.30
CA ALA A 185 -2.89 14.98 -3.65
C ALA A 185 -3.31 16.16 -4.53
N GLN A 186 -2.35 16.82 -5.17
CA GLN A 186 -2.64 17.92 -6.11
C GLN A 186 -3.38 17.44 -7.37
N ILE A 187 -2.98 16.30 -7.96
CA ILE A 187 -3.66 15.72 -9.13
C ILE A 187 -5.11 15.33 -8.78
N PHE A 188 -5.34 14.71 -7.62
CA PHE A 188 -6.70 14.41 -7.15
C PHE A 188 -7.51 15.68 -6.97
N ARG A 189 -6.96 16.68 -6.27
CA ARG A 189 -7.64 17.97 -6.04
C ARG A 189 -8.08 18.62 -7.37
N ARG A 190 -7.23 18.54 -8.40
CA ARG A 190 -7.52 19.07 -9.74
C ARG A 190 -8.56 18.25 -10.51
N ASN A 191 -8.48 16.91 -10.47
CA ASN A 191 -9.17 16.05 -11.43
C ASN A 191 -10.37 15.27 -10.86
N GLN A 192 -10.55 15.18 -9.54
CA GLN A 192 -11.59 14.34 -8.93
C GLN A 192 -13.00 14.68 -9.41
N SER A 193 -13.31 15.96 -9.62
CA SER A 193 -14.62 16.42 -10.08
C SER A 193 -14.96 16.00 -11.51
N HIS A 194 -13.98 15.57 -12.31
CA HIS A 194 -14.21 15.05 -13.66
C HIS A 194 -14.63 13.58 -13.68
N VAL A 195 -14.67 12.90 -12.52
CA VAL A 195 -15.16 11.53 -12.41
C VAL A 195 -16.68 11.55 -12.29
N THR A 196 -17.35 11.19 -13.38
CA THR A 196 -18.81 11.21 -13.51
C THR A 196 -19.43 9.83 -13.72
N ASP A 197 -18.59 8.82 -13.93
CA ASP A 197 -18.97 7.44 -14.26
C ASP A 197 -17.79 6.48 -14.03
N MET A 198 -18.00 5.20 -14.32
CA MET A 198 -16.98 4.16 -14.18
C MET A 198 -15.77 4.41 -15.07
N ASP A 199 -15.96 4.79 -16.33
CA ASP A 199 -14.87 4.95 -17.30
C ASP A 199 -13.97 6.14 -16.94
N SER A 200 -14.56 7.25 -16.50
CA SER A 200 -13.83 8.42 -15.99
C SER A 200 -13.08 8.11 -14.68
N MET A 201 -13.64 7.25 -13.82
CA MET A 201 -12.91 6.72 -12.64
C MET A 201 -11.71 5.88 -13.06
N VAL A 202 -11.90 4.94 -14.00
CA VAL A 202 -10.82 4.13 -14.58
C VAL A 202 -9.73 5.01 -15.16
N ARG A 203 -10.12 6.05 -15.94
CA ARG A 203 -9.17 6.99 -16.55
C ARG A 203 -8.36 7.77 -15.53
N LEU A 204 -8.99 8.25 -14.44
CA LEU A 204 -8.28 8.95 -13.37
C LEU A 204 -7.32 8.01 -12.64
N MET A 205 -7.78 6.81 -12.31
CA MET A 205 -7.00 5.85 -11.52
C MET A 205 -5.85 5.23 -12.31
N ARG A 206 -5.91 5.29 -13.65
CA ARG A 206 -4.83 4.92 -14.57
C ARG A 206 -4.04 6.13 -15.09
N TYR A 207 -4.24 7.31 -14.51
CA TYR A 207 -3.65 8.54 -15.01
C TYR A 207 -2.15 8.59 -14.78
N ASN A 208 -1.41 8.60 -15.88
CA ASN A 208 0.02 8.93 -15.93
C ASN A 208 0.32 9.69 -17.23
N ASN A 209 0.53 11.00 -17.09
CA ASN A 209 0.94 11.88 -18.20
C ASN A 209 2.20 12.67 -17.80
N PHE A 210 3.14 11.99 -17.16
CA PHE A 210 4.21 12.65 -16.39
C PHE A 210 5.13 13.57 -17.19
N LYS A 211 5.21 13.38 -18.52
CA LYS A 211 6.03 14.21 -19.42
C LYS A 211 5.44 15.60 -19.62
N GLU A 212 4.11 15.70 -19.63
CA GLU A 212 3.39 16.94 -19.94
C GLU A 212 2.72 17.56 -18.71
N ASP A 213 2.38 16.76 -17.69
CA ASP A 213 1.71 17.26 -16.49
C ASP A 213 2.69 18.06 -15.61
N PRO A 214 2.44 19.37 -15.38
CA PRO A 214 3.32 20.18 -14.55
C PRO A 214 3.39 19.67 -13.09
N LEU A 215 2.34 19.00 -12.60
CA LEU A 215 2.32 18.41 -11.25
C LEU A 215 3.22 17.19 -11.13
N SER A 216 3.64 16.59 -12.26
CA SER A 216 4.56 15.46 -12.27
C SER A 216 6.04 15.87 -12.26
N ARG A 217 6.33 17.18 -12.25
CA ARG A 217 7.70 17.69 -12.18
C ARG A 217 8.26 17.51 -10.76
N CYS A 218 9.52 17.13 -10.68
CA CYS A 218 10.29 16.98 -9.45
C CYS A 218 11.35 18.10 -9.37
N GLU A 219 11.39 18.81 -8.25
CA GLU A 219 12.47 19.74 -7.95
C GLU A 219 13.75 18.97 -7.60
N GLY A 220 14.87 19.35 -8.21
CA GLY A 220 16.15 18.65 -8.04
C GLY A 220 16.28 17.34 -8.84
N CYS A 221 15.33 17.04 -9.73
CA CYS A 221 15.48 15.98 -10.72
C CYS A 221 15.99 16.50 -12.07
N ASP A 222 16.81 15.69 -12.75
CA ASP A 222 17.17 15.89 -14.15
C ASP A 222 17.05 14.56 -14.92
N PRO A 223 16.09 14.42 -15.86
CA PRO A 223 15.11 15.43 -16.26
C PRO A 223 14.05 15.71 -15.17
N PRO A 224 13.38 16.88 -15.20
CA PRO A 224 12.43 17.27 -14.17
C PRO A 224 11.14 16.43 -14.18
N ALA A 225 10.72 15.90 -15.34
CA ALA A 225 9.52 15.05 -15.44
C ALA A 225 9.79 13.68 -14.79
N ASN A 226 8.91 13.25 -13.87
CA ASN A 226 9.09 11.98 -13.17
C ASN A 226 7.84 11.08 -13.18
N GLY A 227 7.99 9.85 -13.67
CA GLY A 227 6.93 8.85 -13.78
C GLY A 227 6.35 8.37 -12.44
N GLU A 228 7.02 8.64 -11.32
CA GLU A 228 6.51 8.37 -9.96
C GLU A 228 5.45 9.41 -9.54
N ASN A 229 5.50 10.64 -10.06
CA ASN A 229 4.67 11.75 -9.59
C ASN A 229 3.30 11.78 -10.30
N THR A 230 2.58 10.65 -10.26
CA THR A 230 1.30 10.45 -10.94
C THR A 230 0.35 9.59 -10.10
N ILE A 231 -0.88 9.35 -10.57
CA ILE A 231 -1.83 8.47 -9.86
C ILE A 231 -1.42 7.01 -10.00
N SER A 232 -1.08 6.56 -11.22
CA SER A 232 -0.58 5.21 -11.49
C SER A 232 0.88 5.29 -11.95
N ALA A 233 1.83 5.06 -11.04
CA ALA A 233 3.25 5.30 -11.31
C ALA A 233 3.80 4.44 -12.44
N ARG A 234 4.81 4.98 -13.13
CA ARG A 234 5.62 4.31 -14.15
C ARG A 234 7.10 4.60 -13.92
N SER A 235 7.64 4.11 -12.80
CA SER A 235 9.04 4.36 -12.43
C SER A 235 10.01 3.76 -13.46
N ASP A 236 9.60 2.78 -14.26
CA ASP A 236 10.39 2.20 -15.35
C ASP A 236 10.69 3.17 -16.49
N LEU A 237 9.85 4.19 -16.67
CA LEU A 237 9.99 5.20 -17.72
C LEU A 237 10.94 6.35 -17.32
N ASN A 238 11.40 6.38 -16.06
CA ASN A 238 12.42 7.34 -15.63
C ASN A 238 13.78 6.95 -16.23
N PRO A 239 14.58 7.91 -16.75
CA PRO A 239 15.91 7.59 -17.28
C PRO A 239 16.85 6.99 -16.24
N ALA A 240 17.54 5.90 -16.59
CA ALA A 240 18.52 5.24 -15.71
C ALA A 240 19.64 6.18 -15.26
N ASN A 241 20.06 7.08 -16.16
CA ASN A 241 21.14 8.05 -15.98
C ASN A 241 20.67 9.40 -15.42
N GLY A 242 19.41 9.51 -14.99
CA GLY A 242 18.88 10.75 -14.42
C GLY A 242 19.44 11.05 -13.03
N THR A 243 19.41 12.32 -12.65
CA THR A 243 19.71 12.78 -11.29
C THR A 243 18.41 12.81 -10.49
N TYR A 244 18.42 12.21 -9.30
CA TYR A 244 17.23 12.10 -8.44
C TYR A 244 17.60 12.34 -6.97
N PRO A 245 16.81 13.11 -6.21
CA PRO A 245 17.13 13.46 -4.83
C PRO A 245 16.99 12.28 -3.85
N PHE A 246 16.17 11.27 -4.18
CA PHE A 246 15.99 10.06 -3.36
C PHE A 246 15.51 8.86 -4.19
N GLY A 247 15.64 7.66 -3.62
CA GLY A 247 15.50 6.38 -4.34
C GLY A 247 14.14 6.11 -4.98
N ALA A 248 13.05 6.64 -4.43
CA ALA A 248 11.70 6.43 -4.98
C ALA A 248 11.53 7.02 -6.39
N LEU A 249 12.26 8.09 -6.70
CA LEU A 249 12.17 8.81 -7.98
C LEU A 249 13.05 8.19 -9.08
N LYS A 250 13.88 7.20 -8.74
CA LYS A 250 14.79 6.53 -9.68
C LYS A 250 14.04 5.58 -10.61
N GLN A 251 14.72 5.17 -11.69
CA GLN A 251 14.25 4.08 -12.52
C GLN A 251 14.14 2.79 -11.71
N ARG A 252 12.96 2.16 -11.72
CA ARG A 252 12.70 0.91 -11.00
C ARG A 252 11.71 0.05 -11.80
N PRO A 253 11.79 -1.29 -11.73
CA PRO A 253 10.73 -2.18 -12.23
C PRO A 253 9.54 -2.16 -11.26
N HIS A 254 8.95 -0.98 -11.08
CA HIS A 254 7.94 -0.64 -10.08
C HIS A 254 7.00 0.42 -10.67
N GLY A 255 5.74 0.39 -10.26
CA GLY A 255 4.70 1.30 -10.75
C GLY A 255 3.32 0.81 -10.32
N GLY A 256 2.26 1.23 -11.02
CA GLY A 256 0.88 0.77 -10.81
C GLY A 256 0.51 -0.45 -11.68
N PRO A 257 0.71 -1.70 -11.21
CA PRO A 257 0.40 -2.91 -11.98
C PRO A 257 -1.08 -3.28 -12.06
N ASP A 258 -1.99 -2.55 -11.42
CA ASP A 258 -3.42 -2.81 -11.52
C ASP A 258 -4.27 -1.60 -11.21
N MET A 259 -5.57 -1.71 -11.47
CA MET A 259 -6.59 -0.89 -10.84
C MET A 259 -7.86 -1.72 -10.66
N LYS A 260 -8.59 -1.48 -9.56
CA LYS A 260 -9.89 -2.10 -9.27
C LYS A 260 -10.88 -1.03 -8.91
N VAL A 261 -12.09 -1.07 -9.45
CA VAL A 261 -13.18 -0.16 -9.09
C VAL A 261 -14.49 -0.93 -8.90
N THR A 262 -15.24 -0.58 -7.88
CA THR A 262 -16.61 -1.06 -7.66
C THR A 262 -17.57 0.11 -7.51
N SER A 263 -18.85 -0.18 -7.73
CA SER A 263 -19.97 0.73 -7.53
C SER A 263 -20.95 0.12 -6.52
N TYR A 264 -21.98 0.85 -6.11
CA TYR A 264 -22.99 0.30 -5.21
C TYR A 264 -23.66 -0.95 -5.81
N GLY A 265 -23.98 -0.91 -7.12
CA GLY A 265 -24.58 -2.05 -7.82
C GLY A 265 -23.65 -3.26 -7.88
N LEU A 266 -22.40 -3.06 -8.29
CA LEU A 266 -21.41 -4.15 -8.40
C LEU A 266 -21.07 -4.75 -7.03
N TRP A 267 -20.94 -3.91 -6.00
CA TRP A 267 -20.63 -4.35 -4.64
C TRP A 267 -21.66 -5.35 -4.10
N ARG A 268 -22.96 -5.13 -4.36
CA ARG A 268 -24.04 -6.03 -3.92
C ARG A 268 -23.92 -7.45 -4.49
N GLU A 269 -23.26 -7.60 -5.63
CA GLU A 269 -23.06 -8.88 -6.31
C GLU A 269 -21.66 -9.46 -6.05
N PHE A 270 -20.87 -8.83 -5.17
CA PHE A 270 -19.45 -9.11 -4.95
C PHE A 270 -18.62 -8.94 -6.24
N GLY A 271 -19.01 -7.99 -7.07
CA GLY A 271 -18.37 -7.63 -8.34
C GLY A 271 -17.50 -6.39 -8.24
N PHE A 272 -16.54 -6.29 -9.15
CA PHE A 272 -15.72 -5.11 -9.40
C PHE A 272 -15.13 -5.20 -10.81
N LEU A 273 -14.83 -4.06 -11.41
CA LEU A 273 -14.00 -3.97 -12.61
C LEU A 273 -12.53 -4.03 -12.20
N ALA A 274 -11.71 -4.78 -12.94
CA ALA A 274 -10.28 -4.85 -12.72
C ALA A 274 -9.52 -4.68 -14.04
N ALA A 275 -8.48 -3.83 -14.01
CA ALA A 275 -7.45 -3.74 -15.05
C ALA A 275 -6.14 -4.27 -14.47
N SER A 276 -5.40 -5.09 -15.24
CA SER A 276 -4.10 -5.64 -14.84
C SER A 276 -3.03 -5.23 -15.84
N GLY A 277 -1.85 -4.88 -15.32
CA GLY A 277 -0.70 -4.38 -16.06
C GLY A 277 -0.43 -2.89 -15.78
N PRO A 278 0.78 -2.37 -16.05
CA PRO A 278 1.09 -0.95 -16.08
C PRO A 278 0.52 -0.21 -17.29
#